data_AF-A0A5S4H5M5-F1
#
_entry.id   AF-A0A5S4H5M5-F1
#
_cell.length_a   1.000
_cell.length_b   1.000
_cell.length_c   1.000
_cell.angle_alpha   90.00
_cell.angle_beta   90.00
_cell.angle_gamma   90.00
#
_symmetry.space_group_name_H-M   'P 1'
#
loop_
_entity.id
_entity.type
_entity.pdbx_description
1 polymer ?
#
loop_
_entity_poly.entity_id
_entity_poly.type
_entity_poly.pdbx_seq_one_letter_code
_entity_poly.pdbx_strand_id
1 'polypeptide(L)'
;MDLLKDSVKRVTSVQWPEAVDARLDTLIALAARAGEQVSRSQMLAALVADASMDDGELGEKVRRYRSQLPAEFVTETSRAGDLPTLHRPGRKRRAQQAGAPA
;
A
#
# COMPACT_ATOMS: atom_id res chain seq x y z
N MET A 1 15.91 -20.17 -9.88
CA MET A 1 14.65 -19.54 -10.31
C MET A 1 14.64 -18.16 -9.68
N ASP A 2 14.64 -17.12 -10.50
CA ASP A 2 14.61 -15.74 -10.01
C ASP A 2 13.17 -15.37 -9.68
N LEU A 3 12.89 -15.05 -8.42
CA LEU A 3 11.55 -14.65 -7.98
C LEU A 3 11.31 -13.17 -8.31
N LEU A 4 10.07 -12.80 -8.63
CA LEU A 4 9.71 -11.41 -8.94
C LEU A 4 10.06 -10.44 -7.78
N LYS A 5 9.90 -10.88 -6.52
CA LYS A 5 10.23 -10.09 -5.33
C LYS A 5 11.74 -9.77 -5.19
N ASP A 6 12.59 -10.55 -5.88
CA ASP A 6 14.05 -10.46 -5.84
C ASP A 6 14.63 -9.77 -7.10
N SER A 7 13.76 -9.36 -8.03
CA SER A 7 14.15 -8.64 -9.26
C SER A 7 14.66 -7.21 -8.97
N VAL A 8 15.32 -6.60 -9.97
CA VAL A 8 15.82 -5.22 -9.90
C VAL A 8 14.68 -4.26 -9.56
N LYS A 9 14.82 -3.55 -8.43
CA LYS A 9 13.79 -2.64 -7.90
C LYS A 9 13.94 -1.25 -8.49
N ARG A 10 12.82 -0.62 -8.85
CA ARG A 10 12.74 0.81 -9.18
C ARG A 10 11.99 1.56 -8.09
N VAL A 11 12.42 2.78 -7.80
CA VAL A 11 11.73 3.67 -6.87
C VAL A 11 10.51 4.28 -7.56
N THR A 12 9.40 4.36 -6.84
CA THR A 12 8.16 4.99 -7.29
C THR A 12 7.62 5.87 -6.17
N SER A 13 7.22 7.10 -6.52
CA SER A 13 6.53 8.03 -5.62
C SER A 13 5.08 8.16 -6.08
N VAL A 14 4.13 7.82 -5.20
CA VAL A 14 2.69 7.82 -5.49
C VAL A 14 1.99 8.81 -4.57
N GLN A 15 1.09 9.60 -5.13
CA GLN A 15 0.15 10.44 -4.39
C GLN A 15 -1.27 9.89 -4.59
N TRP A 16 -2.01 9.70 -3.50
CA TRP A 16 -3.39 9.20 -3.51
C TRP A 16 -4.17 9.73 -2.30
N PRO A 17 -5.50 9.56 -2.26
CA PRO A 17 -6.29 9.93 -1.09
C PRO A 17 -5.84 9.18 0.18
N GLU A 18 -5.90 9.86 1.33
CA GLU A 18 -5.53 9.28 2.64
C GLU A 18 -6.28 7.98 2.94
N ALA A 19 -7.56 7.90 2.56
CA ALA A 19 -8.36 6.69 2.74
C ALA A 19 -7.77 5.47 2.01
N VAL A 20 -7.21 5.67 0.80
CA VAL A 20 -6.53 4.60 0.05
C VAL A 20 -5.26 4.16 0.76
N ASP A 21 -4.52 5.12 1.33
CA ASP A 21 -3.33 4.82 2.14
C ASP A 21 -3.65 3.98 3.37
N ALA A 22 -4.71 4.36 4.10
CA ALA A 22 -5.19 3.62 5.26
C ALA A 22 -5.64 2.21 4.88
N ARG A 23 -6.32 2.05 3.74
CA ARG A 23 -6.71 0.72 3.23
C ARG A 23 -5.49 -0.14 2.90
N LEU A 24 -4.39 0.43 2.38
CA LEU A 24 -3.17 -0.34 2.15
C LEU A 24 -2.63 -0.94 3.46
N ASP A 25 -2.65 -0.18 4.56
CA ASP A 25 -2.25 -0.70 5.86
C ASP A 25 -3.21 -1.80 6.34
N THR A 26 -4.53 -1.65 6.12
CA THR A 26 -5.50 -2.73 6.39
C THR A 26 -5.16 -4.01 5.62
N LEU A 27 -4.80 -3.92 4.33
CA LEU A 27 -4.41 -5.08 3.53
C LEU A 27 -3.14 -5.76 4.08
N ILE A 28 -2.17 -4.99 4.56
CA ILE A 28 -0.94 -5.53 5.17
C ILE A 28 -1.27 -6.24 6.48
N ALA A 29 -2.16 -5.67 7.30
CA ALA A 29 -2.58 -6.30 8.55
C ALA A 29 -3.36 -7.60 8.28
N LEU A 30 -4.17 -7.64 7.23
CA LEU A 30 -4.84 -8.86 6.77
C LEU A 30 -3.83 -9.93 6.31
N ALA A 31 -2.81 -9.57 5.54
CA ALA A 31 -1.73 -10.48 5.16
C ALA A 31 -0.97 -11.00 6.39
N ALA A 32 -0.64 -10.12 7.34
CA ALA A 32 0.03 -10.49 8.58
C ALA A 32 -0.79 -11.48 9.42
N ARG A 33 -2.11 -11.29 9.48
CA ARG A 33 -3.04 -12.24 10.12
C ARG A 33 -3.03 -13.62 9.44
N ALA A 34 -2.80 -13.66 8.12
CA ALA A 34 -2.63 -14.91 7.37
C ALA A 34 -1.21 -15.51 7.48
N GLY A 35 -0.32 -14.92 8.27
CA GLY A 35 1.06 -15.37 8.46
C GLY A 35 2.07 -14.75 7.50
N GLU A 36 1.64 -13.89 6.59
CA GLU A 36 2.48 -13.26 5.58
C GLU A 36 2.95 -11.86 6.02
N GLN A 37 4.24 -11.74 6.34
CA GLN A 37 4.85 -10.47 6.71
C GLN A 37 5.37 -9.75 5.45
N VAL A 38 4.65 -8.71 5.02
CA VAL A 38 4.99 -7.95 3.80
C VAL A 38 5.14 -6.46 4.10
N SER A 39 6.12 -5.84 3.44
CA SER A 39 6.25 -4.38 3.44
C SER A 39 5.20 -3.71 2.54
N ARG A 40 4.99 -2.40 2.70
CA ARG A 40 4.09 -1.61 1.86
C ARG A 40 4.42 -1.71 0.37
N SER A 41 5.71 -1.67 0.01
CA SER A 41 6.14 -1.81 -1.38
C SER A 41 5.90 -3.22 -1.91
N GLN A 42 6.05 -4.26 -1.09
CA GLN A 42 5.73 -5.64 -1.49
C GLN A 42 4.23 -5.84 -1.66
N MET A 43 3.39 -5.30 -0.77
CA MET A 43 1.93 -5.36 -0.94
C MET A 43 1.50 -4.64 -2.22
N LEU A 44 2.05 -3.45 -2.52
CA LEU A 44 1.78 -2.77 -3.79
C LEU A 44 2.25 -3.58 -5.00
N ALA A 45 3.46 -4.14 -4.94
CA ALA A 45 3.98 -4.99 -6.01
C ALA A 45 3.11 -6.23 -6.23
N ALA A 46 2.60 -6.85 -5.16
CA ALA A 46 1.69 -7.98 -5.24
C ALA A 46 0.36 -7.60 -5.90
N LEU A 47 -0.25 -6.47 -5.52
CA LEU A 47 -1.49 -5.97 -6.14
C LEU A 47 -1.31 -5.65 -7.63
N VAL A 48 -0.16 -5.12 -8.03
CA VAL A 48 0.15 -4.85 -9.45
C VAL A 48 0.43 -6.15 -10.20
N ALA A 49 1.14 -7.10 -9.59
CA ALA A 49 1.44 -8.39 -10.20
C ALA A 49 0.20 -9.28 -10.37
N ASP A 50 -0.80 -9.13 -9.50
CA ASP A 50 -2.10 -9.83 -9.55
C ASP A 50 -3.12 -9.14 -10.47
N ALA A 51 -2.85 -7.90 -10.93
CA ALA A 51 -3.77 -7.18 -11.77
C ALA A 51 -4.02 -7.93 -13.09
N SER A 52 -5.29 -8.03 -13.48
CA SER A 52 -5.71 -8.58 -14.77
C SER A 52 -5.10 -7.79 -15.93
N MET A 53 -4.71 -8.51 -16.99
CA MET A 53 -4.24 -7.94 -18.26
C MET A 53 -5.38 -7.75 -19.27
N ASP A 54 -6.64 -7.96 -18.86
CA ASP A 54 -7.81 -7.68 -19.68
C ASP A 54 -8.18 -6.18 -19.64
N ASP A 55 -8.31 -5.58 -20.82
CA ASP A 55 -8.61 -4.15 -20.97
C ASP A 55 -9.97 -3.77 -20.37
N GLY A 56 -10.96 -4.65 -20.48
CA GLY A 56 -12.31 -4.45 -19.98
C GLY A 56 -12.35 -4.42 -18.46
N GLU A 57 -11.75 -5.43 -17.82
CA GLU A 57 -11.66 -5.53 -16.36
C GLU A 57 -10.85 -4.39 -15.75
N LEU A 58 -9.72 -4.03 -16.35
CA LEU A 58 -8.90 -2.92 -15.87
C LEU A 58 -9.65 -1.59 -16.02
N GLY A 59 -10.34 -1.39 -17.15
CA GLY A 59 -11.18 -0.22 -17.38
C GLY A 59 -12.32 -0.10 -16.36
N GLU A 60 -12.95 -1.22 -15.98
CA GLU A 60 -13.98 -1.22 -14.94
C GLU A 60 -13.42 -0.88 -13.56
N LYS A 61 -12.27 -1.46 -13.17
CA LYS A 61 -11.59 -1.13 -11.91
C LYS A 61 -11.30 0.36 -11.80
N VAL A 62 -10.82 0.99 -12.88
CA VAL A 62 -10.56 2.44 -12.92
C VAL A 62 -11.85 3.26 -12.82
N ARG A 63 -12.92 2.89 -13.55
CA ARG A 63 -14.21 3.59 -13.47
C ARG A 63 -14.78 3.53 -12.06
N ARG A 64 -14.75 2.35 -11.44
CA ARG A 64 -15.22 2.14 -10.06
C ARG A 64 -14.43 2.99 -9.07
N TYR A 65 -13.10 3.02 -9.17
CA TYR A 65 -12.28 3.88 -8.32
C TYR A 65 -12.66 5.36 -8.47
N ARG A 66 -12.87 5.84 -9.69
CA ARG A 66 -13.24 7.25 -9.95
C ARG A 66 -14.65 7.61 -9.48
N SER A 67 -15.56 6.65 -9.39
CA SER A 67 -16.95 6.87 -8.95
C SER A 67 -17.17 6.59 -7.46
N GLN A 68 -16.17 6.10 -6.72
CA GLN A 68 -16.31 5.77 -5.31
C GLN A 68 -16.39 7.01 -4.42
N LEU A 69 -17.32 6.99 -3.46
CA LEU A 69 -17.42 8.01 -2.43
C LEU A 69 -16.46 7.69 -1.28
N PRO A 70 -15.72 8.68 -0.74
CA PRO A 70 -14.79 8.45 0.37
C PRO A 70 -15.43 7.79 1.59
N ALA A 71 -16.66 8.17 1.94
CA ALA A 71 -17.37 7.62 3.09
C ALA A 71 -17.63 6.11 2.94
N GLU A 72 -18.15 5.69 1.79
CA GLU A 72 -18.42 4.28 1.47
C GLU A 72 -17.12 3.46 1.47
N PHE A 73 -16.06 4.02 0.89
CA PHE A 73 -14.74 3.40 0.87
C PHE A 73 -14.19 3.17 2.28
N VAL A 74 -14.32 4.15 3.17
CA VAL A 74 -13.89 4.02 4.58
C VAL A 74 -14.74 2.96 5.30
N THR A 75 -16.06 3.01 5.18
CA THR A 75 -16.97 2.05 5.79
C THR A 75 -16.65 0.61 5.39
N GLU A 76 -16.40 0.37 4.10
CA GLU A 76 -16.03 -0.95 3.61
C GLU A 76 -14.69 -1.42 4.20
N THR A 77 -13.74 -0.51 4.38
CA THR A 77 -12.43 -0.84 4.99
C THR A 77 -12.58 -1.25 6.45
N SER A 78 -13.46 -0.57 7.20
CA SER A 78 -13.71 -0.88 8.61
C SER A 78 -14.36 -2.24 8.85
N ARG A 79 -14.97 -2.86 7.83
CA ARG A 79 -15.55 -4.21 7.93
C ARG A 79 -14.51 -5.32 8.10
N ALA A 80 -13.22 -5.02 7.91
CA ALA A 80 -12.13 -5.98 8.10
C ALA A 80 -12.00 -6.51 9.55
N GLY A 81 -12.69 -5.88 10.52
CA GLY A 81 -12.75 -6.31 11.92
C GLY A 81 -11.48 -5.97 12.69
N ASP A 82 -11.26 -6.66 13.81
CA ASP A 82 -10.07 -6.47 14.64
C ASP A 82 -8.84 -7.04 13.92
N LEU A 83 -7.92 -6.14 13.57
CA LEU A 83 -6.69 -6.45 12.86
C LEU A 83 -5.47 -6.29 13.77
N PRO A 84 -4.40 -7.06 13.54
CA PRO A 84 -3.16 -6.89 14.29
C PRO A 84 -2.62 -5.48 14.10
N THR A 85 -2.21 -4.84 15.21
CA THR A 85 -1.62 -3.50 15.18
C THR A 85 -0.31 -3.53 14.39
N LEU A 86 -0.28 -2.84 13.25
CA LEU A 86 0.95 -2.68 12.48
C LEU A 86 1.88 -1.70 13.18
N HIS A 87 3.09 -2.15 13.51
CA HIS A 87 4.10 -1.26 14.06
C HIS A 87 4.68 -0.40 12.93
N ARG A 88 4.23 0.86 12.81
CA ARG A 88 4.87 1.84 11.92
C ARG A 88 6.18 2.28 12.58
N PRO A 89 7.37 1.97 12.01
CA PRO A 89 8.60 2.58 12.49
C PRO A 89 8.46 4.09 12.34
N GLY A 90 8.55 4.82 13.45
CA GLY A 90 8.40 6.27 13.45
C GLY A 90 9.29 6.94 12.40
N ARG A 91 8.80 8.03 11.82
CA ARG A 91 9.52 8.88 10.86
C ARG A 91 10.88 9.22 11.46
N LYS A 92 11.96 8.58 10.98
CA LYS A 92 13.33 8.95 11.35
C LYS A 92 13.53 10.39 10.89
N ARG A 93 13.45 11.33 11.83
CA ARG A 93 13.82 12.73 11.62
C ARG A 93 15.30 12.68 11.27
N ARG A 94 15.62 12.77 9.98
CA ARG A 94 16.99 12.95 9.50
C ARG A 94 17.49 14.20 10.22
N ALA A 95 18.33 14.01 11.25
CA ALA A 95 18.99 15.11 11.92
C ALA A 95 19.75 15.85 10.82
N GLN A 96 19.24 17.01 10.44
CA GLN A 96 19.95 17.93 9.57
C GLN A 96 21.27 18.21 10.28
N GLN A 97 22.36 17.88 9.59
CA GLN A 97 23.69 18.39 9.88
C GLN A 97 23.59 19.92 9.77
N ALA A 98 23.24 20.56 10.87
CA ALA A 98 23.52 21.96 11.12
C ALA A 98 24.85 21.99 11.86
N GLY A 99 25.91 22.35 11.12
CA GLY A 99 27.26 22.37 11.64
C GLY A 99 28.28 22.71 10.56
N ALA A 100 28.11 23.85 9.92
CA ALA A 100 29.19 24.61 9.30
C ALA A 100 29.03 26.07 9.78
N PRO A 101 30.06 26.93 9.78
CA PRO A 101 31.51 26.73 9.82
C PRO A 101 32.16 27.56 10.95
N ALA A 102 33.47 27.37 11.17
CA ALA A 102 34.42 28.43 11.54
C ALA A 102 35.83 27.95 11.19
#